data_AF-B4W238-F1
#
_entry.id   AF-B4W238-F1
#
_cell.length_a   1.000
_cell.length_b   1.000
_cell.length_c   1.000
_cell.angle_alpha   90.00
_cell.angle_beta   90.00
_cell.angle_gamma   90.00
#
_symmetry.space_group_name_H-M   'P 1'
#
loop_
_entity.id
_entity.type
_entity.pdbx_description
1 polymer ?
#
loop_
_entity_poly.entity_id
_entity_poly.type
_entity_poly.pdbx_seq_one_letter_code
_entity_poly.pdbx_strand_id
1 'polypeptide(L)'
;MFNINFYGENGQSSQSIRMGEDFYQWLAYSDFAQVGRSKMTTICLDGEKVELPLIHLSSTTRSMFAACFNEMILKETAAMLVDLEKTLSKEILGERTYRLKKLLELLDCCKNSSFAYLQRE
;
A
#
# COMPACT_ATOMS: atom_id res chain seq x y z
N MET A 1 4.06 -2.10 14.83
CA MET A 1 3.14 -2.60 13.80
C MET A 1 2.64 -1.40 13.02
N PHE A 2 2.81 -1.39 11.70
CA PHE A 2 2.60 -0.22 10.85
C PHE A 2 1.36 -0.40 9.98
N ASN A 3 0.75 0.71 9.57
CA ASN A 3 -0.51 0.70 8.82
C ASN A 3 -0.46 1.66 7.65
N ILE A 4 -1.00 1.24 6.51
CA ILE A 4 -1.39 2.16 5.44
C ILE A 4 -2.92 2.22 5.45
N ASN A 5 -3.46 3.42 5.63
CA ASN A 5 -4.90 3.63 5.72
C ASN A 5 -5.44 4.22 4.43
N PHE A 6 -6.60 3.73 4.02
CA PHE A 6 -7.39 4.25 2.93
C PHE A 6 -8.69 4.81 3.49
N TYR A 7 -9.11 5.96 2.98
CA TYR A 7 -10.34 6.61 3.41
C TYR A 7 -11.18 6.98 2.19
N GLY A 8 -12.49 6.78 2.27
CA GLY A 8 -13.46 7.33 1.34
C GLY A 8 -13.62 8.84 1.51
N GLU A 9 -14.48 9.43 0.68
CA GLU A 9 -14.87 10.82 0.86
C GLU A 9 -15.48 11.01 2.25
N ASN A 10 -14.98 12.02 2.98
CA ASN A 10 -15.39 12.30 4.36
C ASN A 10 -15.41 11.06 5.27
N GLY A 11 -14.45 10.14 5.11
CA GLY A 11 -14.27 9.02 6.02
C GLY A 11 -15.34 7.92 5.96
N GLN A 12 -16.28 7.98 5.01
CA GLN A 12 -17.43 7.07 4.96
C GLN A 12 -17.06 5.59 4.74
N SER A 13 -15.91 5.34 4.14
CA SER A 13 -15.29 4.03 4.09
C SER A 13 -13.87 4.16 4.61
N SER A 14 -13.39 3.14 5.32
CA SER A 14 -11.99 3.08 5.68
C SER A 14 -11.48 1.65 5.60
N GLN A 15 -10.22 1.51 5.23
CA GLN A 15 -9.53 0.23 5.25
C GLN A 15 -8.10 0.46 5.70
N SER A 16 -7.67 -0.32 6.69
CA SER A 16 -6.32 -0.28 7.23
C SER A 16 -5.59 -1.56 6.86
N ILE A 17 -4.51 -1.43 6.09
CA ILE A 17 -3.64 -2.56 5.75
C ILE A 17 -2.53 -2.61 6.80
N ARG A 18 -2.65 -3.59 7.69
CA ARG A 18 -1.65 -3.89 8.73
C ARG A 18 -0.46 -4.59 8.12
N MET A 19 0.73 -4.17 8.53
CA MET A 19 1.98 -4.77 8.10
C MET A 19 3.07 -4.81 9.18
N GLY A 20 3.94 -5.82 9.06
CA GLY A 20 5.19 -5.92 9.80
C GLY A 20 6.18 -4.82 9.45
N GLU A 21 7.11 -4.57 10.36
CA GLU A 21 8.11 -3.50 10.27
C GLU A 21 9.00 -3.62 9.03
N ASP A 22 9.55 -4.80 8.77
CA ASP A 22 10.48 -5.02 7.65
C ASP A 22 9.86 -4.66 6.31
N PHE A 23 8.59 -5.04 6.10
CA PHE A 23 7.88 -4.69 4.87
C PHE A 23 7.54 -3.21 4.78
N TYR A 24 7.18 -2.58 5.90
CA TYR A 24 6.91 -1.14 5.93
C TYR A 24 8.17 -0.33 5.60
N GLN A 25 9.30 -0.68 6.21
CA GLN A 25 10.59 -0.07 5.92
C GLN A 25 10.97 -0.29 4.45
N TRP A 26 10.79 -1.51 3.93
CA TRP A 26 11.04 -1.81 2.52
C TRP A 26 10.19 -0.94 1.57
N LEU A 27 8.91 -0.71 1.89
CA LEU A 27 8.06 0.21 1.13
C LEU A 27 8.57 1.65 1.20
N ALA A 28 8.98 2.12 2.38
CA ALA A 28 9.48 3.47 2.60
C ALA A 28 10.78 3.78 1.81
N TYR A 29 11.57 2.77 1.47
CA TYR A 29 12.77 2.91 0.63
C TYR A 29 12.53 2.64 -0.86
N SER A 30 11.30 2.33 -1.26
CA SER A 30 10.94 2.04 -2.66
C SER A 30 10.29 3.23 -3.37
N ASP A 31 10.04 3.08 -4.67
CA ASP A 31 9.35 4.09 -5.48
C ASP A 31 7.98 4.48 -4.91
N PHE A 32 7.33 3.58 -4.15
CA PHE A 32 6.09 3.87 -3.43
C PHE A 32 6.18 5.15 -2.59
N ALA A 33 7.32 5.38 -1.92
CA ALA A 33 7.53 6.56 -1.08
C ALA A 33 7.42 7.88 -1.86
N GLN A 34 7.67 7.85 -3.17
CA GLN A 34 7.66 9.04 -4.03
C GLN A 34 6.30 9.32 -4.70
N VAL A 35 5.33 8.40 -4.59
CA VAL A 35 4.08 8.49 -5.38
C VAL A 35 3.06 9.46 -4.78
N GLY A 36 3.00 10.68 -5.33
CA GLY A 36 2.08 11.70 -4.84
C GLY A 36 2.58 12.38 -3.57
N ARG A 37 1.88 13.43 -3.13
CA ARG A 37 2.29 14.27 -2.00
C ARG A 37 1.22 14.29 -0.93
N SER A 38 1.61 14.03 0.31
CA SER A 38 0.75 14.21 1.47
C SER A 38 0.46 15.70 1.67
N LYS A 39 -0.81 16.00 1.94
CA LYS A 39 -1.28 17.33 2.33
C LYS A 39 -2.18 17.19 3.55
N MET A 40 -2.04 18.12 4.49
CA MET A 40 -2.99 18.20 5.60
C MET A 40 -4.38 18.44 5.05
N THR A 41 -5.27 17.50 5.37
CA THR A 41 -6.62 17.43 4.84
C THR A 41 -7.56 17.15 5.99
N THR A 42 -8.59 17.99 6.15
CA THR A 42 -9.65 17.75 7.13
C THR A 42 -10.64 16.74 6.56
N ILE A 43 -10.87 15.64 7.27
CA ILE A 43 -11.92 14.67 6.98
C ILE A 43 -12.81 14.47 8.21
N CYS A 44 -14.03 14.00 8.02
CA CYS A 44 -14.93 13.62 9.10
C CYS A 44 -14.75 12.13 9.37
N LEU A 45 -14.24 11.73 10.54
CA LEU A 45 -14.20 10.34 10.98
C LEU A 45 -15.14 10.21 12.17
N ASP A 46 -16.09 9.28 12.10
CA ASP A 46 -17.05 9.00 13.19
C ASP A 46 -17.78 10.25 13.73
N GLY A 47 -18.04 11.23 12.86
CA GLY A 47 -18.71 12.49 13.22
C GLY A 47 -17.77 13.59 13.74
N GLU A 48 -16.48 13.29 13.90
CA GLU A 48 -15.45 14.24 14.32
C GLU A 48 -14.60 14.72 13.15
N LYS A 49 -14.30 16.02 13.11
CA LYS A 49 -13.38 16.59 12.13
C LYS A 49 -11.94 16.38 12.60
N VAL A 50 -11.19 15.60 11.84
CA VAL A 50 -9.76 15.34 12.08
C VAL A 50 -8.93 15.88 10.92
N GLU A 51 -7.74 16.36 11.22
CA GLU A 51 -6.77 16.81 10.21
C GLU A 51 -5.65 15.79 10.11
N LEU A 52 -5.47 15.23 8.91
CA LEU A 52 -4.50 14.16 8.65
C LEU A 52 -3.67 14.46 7.41
N PRO A 53 -2.40 13.99 7.35
CA PRO A 53 -1.58 14.06 6.15
C PRO A 53 -2.06 13.01 5.14
N LEU A 54 -2.90 13.44 4.19
CA LEU A 54 -3.54 12.57 3.22
C LEU A 54 -3.05 12.82 1.80
N ILE A 55 -3.06 11.76 1.00
CA ILE A 55 -2.78 11.79 -0.43
C ILE A 55 -4.09 11.57 -1.16
N HIS A 56 -4.48 12.56 -1.97
CA HIS A 56 -5.67 12.45 -2.78
C HIS A 56 -5.47 11.44 -3.91
N LEU A 57 -6.32 10.41 -3.94
CA LEU A 57 -6.34 9.34 -4.93
C LEU A 57 -7.11 9.78 -6.19
N SER A 58 -6.60 10.81 -6.85
CA SER A 58 -7.06 11.20 -8.20
C SER A 58 -6.81 10.07 -9.21
N SER A 59 -7.46 10.12 -10.37
CA SER A 59 -7.23 9.15 -11.47
C SER A 59 -5.73 8.99 -11.80
N THR A 60 -5.01 10.11 -11.90
CA THR A 60 -3.56 10.10 -12.15
C THR A 60 -2.79 9.46 -11.00
N THR A 61 -3.06 9.87 -9.76
CA THR A 61 -2.35 9.35 -8.58
C THR A 61 -2.59 7.86 -8.37
N ARG A 62 -3.82 7.39 -8.58
CA ARG A 62 -4.16 5.96 -8.57
C ARG A 62 -3.40 5.19 -9.63
N SER A 63 -3.31 5.73 -10.84
CA SER A 63 -2.56 5.09 -11.93
C SER A 63 -1.08 4.98 -11.60
N MET A 64 -0.49 6.00 -10.97
CA MET A 64 0.90 5.96 -10.49
C MET A 64 1.10 4.90 -9.39
N PHE A 65 0.22 4.84 -8.40
CA PHE A 65 0.30 3.82 -7.36
C PHE A 65 0.13 2.41 -7.93
N ALA A 66 -0.86 2.21 -8.80
CA ALA A 66 -1.10 0.93 -9.44
C ALA A 66 0.09 0.48 -10.29
N ALA A 67 0.70 1.39 -11.07
CA ALA A 67 1.91 1.11 -11.82
C ALA A 67 3.07 0.69 -10.90
N CYS A 68 3.30 1.46 -9.82
CA CYS A 68 4.32 1.16 -8.82
C CYS A 68 4.11 -0.24 -8.19
N PHE A 69 2.91 -0.54 -7.69
CA PHE A 69 2.63 -1.85 -7.09
C PHE A 69 2.71 -2.99 -8.10
N ASN A 70 2.24 -2.81 -9.33
CA ASN A 70 2.37 -3.83 -10.37
C ASN A 70 3.84 -4.15 -10.68
N GLU A 71 4.70 -3.13 -10.75
CA GLU A 71 6.14 -3.34 -10.96
C GLU A 71 6.78 -4.08 -9.78
N MET A 72 6.43 -3.71 -8.55
CA MET A 72 6.92 -4.36 -7.34
C MET A 72 6.46 -5.83 -7.26
N ILE A 73 5.19 -6.11 -7.60
CA ILE A 73 4.66 -7.47 -7.69
C ILE A 73 5.40 -8.28 -8.74
N LEU A 74 5.67 -7.71 -9.90
CA LEU A 74 6.41 -8.38 -10.97
C LEU A 74 7.84 -8.74 -10.52
N LYS A 75 8.55 -7.79 -9.89
CA LYS A 75 9.91 -8.01 -9.34
C LYS A 75 9.90 -9.12 -8.28
N GLU A 76 8.96 -9.07 -7.35
CA GLU A 76 8.87 -10.04 -6.26
C GLU A 76 8.46 -11.44 -6.76
N THR A 77 7.57 -11.51 -7.76
CA THR A 77 7.17 -12.77 -8.41
C THR A 77 8.34 -13.39 -9.18
N ALA A 78 9.10 -12.59 -9.93
CA ALA A 78 10.28 -13.08 -10.64
C ALA A 78 11.33 -13.62 -9.66
N ALA A 79 11.56 -12.92 -8.55
CA ALA A 79 12.48 -13.37 -7.51
C ALA A 79 11.99 -14.65 -6.80
N MET A 80 10.67 -14.79 -6.60
CA MET A 80 10.08 -16.01 -6.07
C MET A 80 10.28 -17.22 -6.99
N LEU A 81 10.18 -17.05 -8.32
CA LEU A 81 10.44 -18.12 -9.27
C LEU A 81 11.89 -18.61 -9.19
N VAL A 82 12.86 -17.69 -9.12
CA VAL A 82 14.28 -18.02 -8.93
C VAL A 82 14.51 -18.78 -7.62
N ASP A 83 13.78 -18.42 -6.56
CA ASP A 83 13.93 -19.05 -5.25
C ASP A 83 13.32 -20.46 -5.21
N LEU A 84 12.24 -20.68 -5.95
CA LEU A 84 11.63 -22.01 -6.13
C LEU A 84 12.57 -22.95 -6.90
N GLU A 85 13.26 -22.47 -7.93
CA GLU A 85 14.24 -23.26 -8.69
C GLU A 85 15.45 -23.68 -7.83
N LYS A 86 15.83 -22.86 -6.85
CA LYS A 86 17.01 -23.08 -6.00
C LYS A 86 16.76 -23.97 -4.78
N THR A 87 15.55 -24.52 -4.60
CA THR A 87 15.18 -25.32 -3.43
C THR A 87 15.48 -24.60 -2.11
N LEU A 88 15.08 -23.31 -2.00
CA LEU A 88 15.32 -22.51 -0.80
C LEU A 88 14.37 -22.87 0.37
N SER A 89 14.71 -22.38 1.57
CA SER A 89 13.99 -22.68 2.81
C SER A 89 12.54 -22.16 2.79
N LYS A 90 11.66 -22.81 3.57
CA LYS A 90 10.26 -22.39 3.75
C LYS A 90 10.14 -20.95 4.26
N GLU A 91 11.15 -20.45 4.98
CA GLU A 91 11.18 -19.09 5.53
C GLU A 91 11.27 -18.03 4.43
N ILE A 92 12.17 -18.19 3.46
CA ILE A 92 12.33 -17.26 2.33
C ILE A 92 11.06 -17.23 1.48
N LEU A 93 10.49 -18.40 1.20
CA LEU A 93 9.21 -18.49 0.49
C LEU A 93 8.06 -17.85 1.28
N GLY A 94 8.07 -17.98 2.61
CA GLY A 94 7.10 -17.36 3.50
C GLY A 94 7.16 -15.83 3.46
N GLU A 95 8.36 -15.25 3.49
CA GLU A 95 8.58 -13.82 3.40
C GLU A 95 8.09 -13.25 2.06
N ARG A 96 8.50 -13.86 0.94
CA ARG A 96 8.03 -13.41 -0.40
C ARG A 96 6.53 -13.50 -0.56
N THR A 97 5.95 -14.60 -0.09
CA THR A 97 4.49 -14.80 -0.11
C THR A 97 3.80 -13.70 0.69
N TYR A 98 4.33 -13.33 1.85
CA TYR A 98 3.80 -12.25 2.66
C TYR A 98 3.87 -10.90 1.93
N ARG A 99 5.03 -10.56 1.34
CA ARG A 99 5.20 -9.31 0.57
C ARG A 99 4.21 -9.22 -0.60
N LEU A 100 4.09 -10.29 -1.39
CA LEU A 100 3.15 -10.35 -2.51
C LEU A 100 1.70 -10.15 -2.07
N LYS A 101 1.28 -10.83 -0.99
CA LYS A 101 -0.08 -10.64 -0.44
C LYS A 101 -0.34 -9.19 -0.06
N LYS A 102 0.61 -8.54 0.62
CA LYS A 102 0.46 -7.14 1.04
C LYS A 102 0.46 -6.16 -0.13
N LEU A 103 1.28 -6.39 -1.15
CA LEU A 103 1.26 -5.59 -2.38
C LEU A 103 -0.07 -5.73 -3.12
N LEU A 104 -0.66 -6.93 -3.16
CA LEU A 104 -1.98 -7.15 -3.75
C LEU A 104 -3.08 -6.43 -2.96
N GLU A 105 -3.09 -6.54 -1.62
CA GLU A 105 -4.02 -5.81 -0.75
C GLU A 105 -3.97 -4.29 -1.02
N LEU A 106 -2.75 -3.73 -1.14
CA LEU A 106 -2.53 -2.30 -1.44
C LEU A 106 -3.05 -1.92 -2.83
N LEU A 107 -2.73 -2.73 -3.84
CA LEU A 107 -3.18 -2.53 -5.22
C LEU A 107 -4.70 -2.53 -5.33
N ASP A 108 -5.37 -3.46 -4.65
CA ASP A 108 -6.83 -3.58 -4.65
C ASP A 108 -7.48 -2.33 -4.02
N CYS A 109 -6.92 -1.81 -2.93
CA CYS A 109 -7.38 -0.55 -2.35
C CYS A 109 -7.18 0.63 -3.30
N CYS A 110 -6.04 0.71 -4.00
CA CYS A 110 -5.83 1.77 -5.00
C CYS A 110 -6.78 1.70 -6.20
N LYS A 111 -7.22 0.50 -6.59
CA LYS A 111 -8.21 0.29 -7.65
C LYS A 111 -9.64 0.53 -7.20
N ASN A 112 -9.92 0.41 -5.90
CA ASN A 112 -11.25 0.63 -5.35
C ASN A 112 -11.62 2.12 -5.42
N SER A 113 -12.60 2.45 -6.26
CA SER A 113 -13.07 3.82 -6.47
C SER A 113 -13.73 4.43 -5.23
N SER A 114 -14.12 3.63 -4.23
CA SER A 114 -14.72 4.13 -2.99
C SER A 114 -13.74 4.88 -2.09
N PHE A 115 -12.42 4.69 -2.24
CA PHE A 115 -11.41 5.37 -1.43
C PHE A 115 -10.89 6.64 -2.08
N ALA A 116 -11.13 7.81 -1.50
CA ALA A 116 -10.63 9.08 -2.03
C ALA A 116 -9.22 9.44 -1.55
N TYR A 117 -8.76 8.85 -0.44
CA TYR A 117 -7.51 9.24 0.21
C TYR A 117 -6.68 8.04 0.68
N LEU A 118 -5.37 8.26 0.76
CA LEU A 118 -4.39 7.33 1.30
C LEU A 118 -3.51 8.04 2.33
N GLN A 119 -3.25 7.39 3.47
CA GLN A 119 -2.34 7.84 4.53
C GLN A 119 -1.21 6.82 4.68
N ARG A 120 0.02 7.32 4.70
CA ARG A 120 1.24 6.53 4.91
C ARG A 120 1.89 7.04 6.21
N GLU A 121 1.61 6.40 7.35
CA GLU A 121 2.22 6.73 8.65
C GLU A 121 2.69 5.47 9.36
#